data_AF-A0A9P7ASW1-F1
#
_entry.id   AF-A0A9P7ASW1-F1
#
_cell.length_a   1.000
_cell.length_b   1.000
_cell.length_c   1.000
_cell.angle_alpha   90.00
_cell.angle_beta   90.00
_cell.angle_gamma   90.00
#
_symmetry.space_group_name_H-M   'P 1'
#
loop_
_entity.id
_entity.type
_entity.pdbx_description
1 polymer ?
#
loop_
_entity_poly.entity_id
_entity_poly.type
_entity_poly.pdbx_seq_one_letter_code
_entity_poly.pdbx_strand_id
1 'polypeptide(L)'
;MSKCTASESHGDEPIPKRVRLISHSDCRMMFINANSQESDLQSVISQDREHQEILEHSQANAFTILNENHQKELAESQAKNLSPHTNIVGFLIIPDVNSDSDGDKGSEPPLTSLLANIPIQNATVSMLIEALTKVLILLQTTSPRAAQLKHKSHEPPTENFTDVQRQNNKANVWELFYMVFNFVKDDKYMLHVTALCKAILSFMRGLGTGPDHLKLHWDMMTTHKSQWNQKVIDILCTQYTYMFEKSQLVSRSCQPIIDDITKKFHQCRSSWRKAQPCMLSDGARETMQEVGDQLVNQTNK
;
A
#
# COMPACT_ATOMS: atom_id res chain seq x y z
N MET A 1 -17.77 50.35 58.16
CA MET A 1 -16.34 49.97 57.97
C MET A 1 -16.30 48.96 56.84
N SER A 2 -16.35 49.40 55.58
CA SER A 2 -15.21 49.78 54.71
C SER A 2 -14.23 48.63 54.46
N LYS A 3 -14.26 48.08 53.24
CA LYS A 3 -13.08 47.64 52.47
C LYS A 3 -13.49 47.44 51.00
N CYS A 4 -13.24 48.48 50.20
CA CYS A 4 -13.15 48.40 48.74
C CYS A 4 -11.72 47.94 48.39
N THR A 5 -11.59 46.91 47.56
CA THR A 5 -10.32 46.53 46.92
C THR A 5 -10.36 46.95 45.46
N ALA A 6 -9.36 47.74 45.08
CA ALA A 6 -9.19 48.36 43.78
C ALA A 6 -8.77 47.36 42.70
N SER A 7 -9.31 47.55 41.51
CA SER A 7 -8.92 46.85 40.28
C SER A 7 -7.69 47.52 39.67
N GLU A 8 -6.65 46.75 39.39
CA GLU A 8 -5.46 47.18 38.64
C GLU A 8 -5.78 47.25 37.14
N SER A 9 -5.63 48.43 36.55
CA SER A 9 -5.67 48.65 35.10
C SER A 9 -4.30 48.35 34.49
N HIS A 10 -4.21 47.31 33.65
CA HIS A 10 -3.08 47.12 32.73
C HIS A 10 -3.14 48.18 31.63
N GLY A 11 -2.05 48.95 31.50
CA GLY A 11 -1.88 49.94 30.45
C GLY A 11 -1.55 49.30 29.10
N ASP A 12 -2.30 49.69 28.07
CA ASP A 12 -1.98 49.45 26.67
C ASP A 12 -0.78 50.31 26.26
N GLU A 13 0.36 49.67 25.97
CA GLU A 13 1.48 50.33 25.27
C GLU A 13 1.20 50.38 23.75
N PRO A 14 1.31 51.56 23.11
CA PRO A 14 1.11 51.69 21.68
C PRO A 14 2.31 51.12 20.90
N ILE A 15 2.07 50.03 20.16
CA ILE A 15 3.03 49.41 19.23
C ILE A 15 3.39 50.41 18.12
N PRO A 16 4.67 50.78 17.93
CA PRO A 16 5.08 51.67 16.85
C PRO A 16 4.98 50.96 15.49
N LYS A 17 4.03 51.39 14.66
CA LYS A 17 3.90 50.98 13.26
C LYS A 17 5.07 51.53 12.43
N ARG A 18 6.19 50.79 12.38
CA ARG A 18 7.24 51.03 11.37
C ARG A 18 6.75 50.52 10.02
N VAL A 19 6.21 51.42 9.20
CA VAL A 19 5.96 51.19 7.78
C VAL A 19 7.32 51.12 7.07
N ARG A 20 7.80 49.91 6.79
CA ARG A 20 8.96 49.71 5.91
C ARG A 20 8.50 49.95 4.47
N LEU A 21 8.91 51.07 3.88
CA LEU A 21 8.78 51.31 2.45
C LEU A 21 9.74 50.34 1.74
N ILE A 22 9.18 49.32 1.10
CA ILE A 22 9.94 48.39 0.24
C ILE A 22 10.42 49.20 -0.96
N SER A 23 11.73 49.16 -1.23
CA SER A 23 12.31 49.91 -2.33
C SER A 23 11.87 49.32 -3.67
N HIS A 24 11.64 50.16 -4.67
CA HIS A 24 11.20 49.73 -6.00
C HIS A 24 12.20 48.76 -6.70
N SER A 25 13.45 48.72 -6.24
CA SER A 25 14.47 47.74 -6.67
C SER A 25 14.24 46.34 -6.11
N ASP A 26 13.70 46.21 -4.89
CA ASP A 26 13.47 44.91 -4.25
C ASP A 26 12.33 44.15 -4.93
N CYS A 27 11.29 44.87 -5.38
CA CYS A 27 10.21 44.27 -6.18
C CYS A 27 10.73 43.69 -7.50
N ARG A 28 11.66 44.38 -8.18
CA ARG A 28 12.16 43.94 -9.50
C ARG A 28 12.97 42.64 -9.43
N MET A 29 13.70 42.42 -8.34
CA MET A 29 14.43 41.16 -8.13
C MET A 29 13.50 39.99 -7.80
N MET A 30 12.37 40.23 -7.11
CA MET A 30 11.36 39.19 -6.88
C MET A 30 10.68 38.74 -8.17
N PHE A 31 10.42 39.65 -9.12
CA PHE A 31 9.81 39.29 -10.41
C PHE A 31 10.76 38.47 -11.31
N ILE A 32 12.06 38.75 -11.30
CA ILE A 32 13.02 37.96 -12.10
C ILE A 32 13.14 36.53 -11.54
N ASN A 33 13.11 36.37 -10.22
CA ASN A 33 13.19 35.05 -9.60
C ASN A 33 11.91 34.21 -9.82
N ALA A 34 10.73 34.85 -9.80
CA ALA A 34 9.46 34.18 -10.09
C ALA A 34 9.40 33.63 -11.53
N ASN A 35 9.86 34.41 -12.51
CA ASN A 35 9.86 33.99 -13.91
C ASN A 35 10.86 32.84 -14.18
N SER A 36 11.97 32.78 -13.44
CA SER A 36 12.93 31.67 -13.52
C SER A 36 12.34 30.38 -12.94
N GLN A 37 11.56 30.46 -11.86
CA GLN A 37 10.89 29.28 -11.29
C GLN A 37 9.78 28.76 -12.19
N GLU A 38 9.08 29.64 -12.91
CA GLU A 38 8.04 29.24 -13.85
C GLU A 38 8.61 28.45 -15.04
N SER A 39 9.77 28.84 -15.58
CA SER A 39 10.42 28.08 -16.66
C SER A 39 10.86 26.68 -16.21
N ASP A 40 11.38 26.55 -14.99
CA ASP A 40 11.81 25.26 -14.45
C ASP A 40 10.60 24.33 -14.21
N LEU A 41 9.49 24.85 -13.70
CA LEU A 41 8.26 24.09 -13.52
C LEU A 41 7.65 23.62 -14.85
N GLN A 42 7.63 24.48 -15.87
CA GLN A 42 7.16 24.10 -17.21
C GLN A 42 8.03 23.01 -17.83
N SER A 43 9.35 23.04 -17.60
CA SER A 43 10.26 21.97 -18.03
C SER A 43 9.93 20.63 -17.36
N VAL A 44 9.67 20.63 -16.05
CA VAL A 44 9.30 19.40 -15.31
C VAL A 44 7.97 18.84 -15.81
N ILE A 45 6.94 19.70 -15.99
CA ILE A 45 5.64 19.28 -16.51
C ILE A 45 5.76 18.69 -17.92
N SER A 46 6.60 19.29 -18.78
CA SER A 46 6.85 18.77 -20.12
C SER A 46 7.52 17.40 -20.09
N GLN A 47 8.50 17.19 -19.19
CA GLN A 47 9.20 15.93 -19.05
C GLN A 47 8.28 14.82 -18.49
N ASP A 48 7.45 15.14 -17.51
CA ASP A 48 6.47 14.19 -16.96
C ASP A 48 5.43 13.78 -18.02
N ARG A 49 5.01 14.71 -18.88
CA ARG A 49 4.12 14.41 -20.00
C ARG A 49 4.76 13.44 -20.99
N GLU A 50 6.02 13.65 -21.36
CA GLU A 50 6.76 12.76 -22.26
C GLU A 50 6.91 11.35 -21.67
N HIS A 51 7.24 11.25 -20.37
CA HIS A 51 7.29 9.97 -19.68
C HIS A 51 5.93 9.25 -19.64
N GLN A 52 4.84 9.99 -19.46
CA GLN A 52 3.48 9.44 -19.50
C GLN A 52 3.13 8.91 -20.89
N GLU A 53 3.46 9.65 -21.95
CA GLU A 53 3.24 9.22 -23.35
C GLU A 53 4.05 7.96 -23.69
N ILE A 54 5.30 7.86 -23.24
CA ILE A 54 6.14 6.65 -23.39
C ILE A 54 5.53 5.46 -22.64
N LEU A 55 5.03 5.67 -21.43
CA LEU A 55 4.42 4.61 -20.62
C LEU A 55 3.14 4.08 -21.27
N GLU A 56 2.26 4.97 -21.74
CA GLU A 56 1.03 4.61 -22.43
C GLU A 56 1.32 3.86 -23.75
N HIS A 57 2.33 4.32 -24.50
CA HIS A 57 2.76 3.64 -25.72
C HIS A 57 3.31 2.24 -25.43
N SER A 58 4.15 2.10 -24.39
CA SER A 58 4.68 0.80 -23.96
C SER A 58 3.57 -0.14 -23.50
N GLN A 59 2.55 0.37 -22.80
CA GLN A 59 1.41 -0.42 -22.33
C GLN A 59 0.56 -0.89 -23.51
N ALA A 60 0.26 0.00 -24.45
CA ALA A 60 -0.48 -0.35 -25.67
C ALA A 60 0.26 -1.44 -26.48
N ASN A 61 1.58 -1.32 -26.61
CA ASN A 61 2.38 -2.30 -27.35
C ASN A 61 2.40 -3.67 -26.64
N ALA A 62 2.49 -3.69 -25.31
CA ALA A 62 2.40 -4.93 -24.53
C ALA A 62 1.04 -5.63 -24.69
N PHE A 63 -0.07 -4.87 -24.71
CA PHE A 63 -1.39 -5.43 -24.97
C PHE A 63 -1.52 -6.01 -26.39
N THR A 64 -0.98 -5.34 -27.40
CA THR A 64 -0.96 -5.85 -28.78
C THR A 64 -0.23 -7.19 -28.86
N ILE A 65 0.98 -7.28 -28.27
CA ILE A 65 1.77 -8.52 -28.25
C ILE A 65 1.04 -9.66 -27.53
N LEU A 66 0.39 -9.37 -26.40
CA LEU A 66 -0.39 -10.37 -25.66
C LEU A 66 -1.59 -10.87 -26.48
N ASN A 67 -2.29 -9.96 -27.19
CA ASN A 67 -3.41 -10.32 -28.04
C ASN A 67 -2.96 -11.17 -29.24
N GLU A 68 -1.86 -10.81 -29.90
CA GLU A 68 -1.29 -11.60 -31.00
C GLU A 68 -0.89 -13.01 -30.56
N ASN A 69 -0.25 -13.15 -29.40
CA ASN A 69 0.11 -14.44 -28.85
C ASN A 69 -1.13 -15.29 -28.52
N HIS A 70 -2.17 -14.68 -27.95
CA HIS A 70 -3.42 -15.38 -27.66
C HIS A 70 -4.13 -15.86 -28.93
N GLN A 71 -4.18 -15.03 -29.98
CA GLN A 71 -4.76 -15.41 -31.27
C GLN A 71 -3.98 -16.56 -31.92
N LYS A 72 -2.64 -16.54 -31.83
CA LYS A 72 -1.80 -17.63 -32.33
C LYS A 72 -2.06 -18.94 -31.60
N GLU A 73 -2.17 -18.91 -30.27
CA GLU A 73 -2.46 -20.10 -29.46
C GLU A 73 -3.86 -20.67 -29.78
N LEU A 74 -4.84 -19.81 -30.03
CA LEU A 74 -6.18 -20.21 -30.46
C LEU A 74 -6.15 -20.89 -31.83
N ALA A 75 -5.42 -20.33 -32.80
CA ALA A 75 -5.25 -20.91 -34.13
C ALA A 75 -4.54 -22.28 -34.09
N GLU A 76 -3.48 -22.41 -33.28
CA GLU A 76 -2.78 -23.68 -33.08
C GLU A 76 -3.68 -24.75 -32.43
N SER A 77 -4.54 -24.34 -31.49
CA SER A 77 -5.50 -25.24 -30.84
C SER A 77 -6.58 -25.73 -31.81
N GLN A 78 -7.07 -24.84 -32.69
CA GLN A 78 -8.02 -25.22 -33.74
C GLN A 78 -7.40 -26.16 -34.78
N ALA A 79 -6.14 -25.93 -35.17
CA ALA A 79 -5.44 -26.81 -36.11
C ALA A 79 -5.22 -28.23 -35.56
N LYS A 80 -4.96 -28.37 -34.25
CA LYS A 80 -4.79 -29.67 -33.60
C LYS A 80 -6.10 -30.49 -33.55
N ASN A 81 -7.25 -29.83 -33.42
CA ASN A 81 -8.56 -30.50 -33.39
C ASN A 81 -9.06 -30.99 -34.77
N LEU A 82 -8.42 -30.55 -35.86
CA LEU A 82 -8.73 -31.00 -37.22
C LEU A 82 -7.86 -32.19 -37.67
N SER A 83 -7.00 -32.73 -36.80
CA SER A 83 -6.27 -33.95 -37.10
C SER A 83 -7.26 -35.11 -37.29
N PRO A 84 -7.33 -35.75 -38.47
CA PRO A 84 -8.29 -36.79 -38.73
C PRO A 84 -7.95 -37.99 -37.82
N HIS A 85 -8.77 -38.19 -36.79
CA HIS A 85 -8.78 -39.42 -36.02
C HIS A 85 -8.89 -40.58 -37.02
N THR A 86 -7.77 -41.27 -37.20
CA THR A 86 -7.73 -42.49 -38.00
C THR A 86 -8.55 -43.50 -37.22
N ASN A 87 -9.74 -43.82 -37.74
CA ASN A 87 -10.65 -44.81 -37.19
C ASN A 87 -9.91 -46.15 -37.07
N ILE A 88 -9.35 -46.42 -35.89
CA ILE A 88 -8.97 -47.76 -35.49
C ILE A 88 -10.26 -48.44 -35.07
N VAL A 89 -10.87 -49.12 -36.05
CA VAL A 89 -11.94 -50.10 -35.84
C VAL A 89 -11.32 -51.29 -35.10
N GLY A 90 -11.17 -51.15 -33.78
CA GLY A 90 -10.80 -52.23 -32.87
C GLY A 90 -12.08 -52.85 -32.31
N PHE A 91 -12.47 -53.98 -32.87
CA PHE A 91 -13.54 -54.85 -32.37
C PHE A 91 -13.35 -55.15 -30.88
N LEU A 92 -14.21 -54.58 -30.03
CA LEU A 92 -14.37 -55.00 -28.64
C LEU A 92 -15.52 -56.00 -28.58
N ILE A 93 -15.15 -57.27 -28.38
CA ILE A 93 -16.05 -58.38 -28.10
C ILE A 93 -16.69 -58.13 -26.74
N ILE A 94 -18.01 -57.93 -26.72
CA ILE A 94 -18.83 -57.87 -25.51
C ILE A 94 -19.14 -59.31 -25.08
N PRO A 95 -18.87 -59.73 -23.84
CA PRO A 95 -19.45 -60.96 -23.33
C PRO A 95 -20.84 -60.68 -22.77
N ASP A 96 -21.81 -61.44 -23.29
CA ASP A 96 -23.15 -61.57 -22.75
C ASP A 96 -23.13 -61.99 -21.28
N VAL A 97 -23.76 -61.20 -20.42
CA VAL A 97 -24.26 -61.67 -19.13
C VAL A 97 -25.72 -61.25 -19.01
N ASN A 98 -26.59 -62.23 -19.23
CA ASN A 98 -27.99 -62.22 -18.88
C ASN A 98 -28.15 -61.95 -17.37
N SER A 99 -28.96 -60.97 -17.02
CA SER A 99 -29.70 -60.97 -15.75
C SER A 99 -30.98 -60.17 -15.93
N ASP A 100 -32.06 -60.92 -16.04
CA ASP A 100 -33.44 -60.45 -15.98
C ASP A 100 -33.68 -59.69 -14.68
N SER A 101 -34.12 -58.44 -14.78
CA SER A 101 -34.84 -57.77 -13.72
C SER A 101 -35.82 -56.79 -14.34
N ASP A 102 -37.09 -57.17 -14.28
CA ASP A 102 -38.24 -56.40 -14.72
C ASP A 102 -38.37 -55.06 -13.97
N GLY A 103 -38.68 -54.03 -14.75
CA GLY A 103 -39.55 -52.93 -14.35
C GLY A 103 -38.89 -51.76 -13.61
N ASP A 104 -38.59 -50.68 -14.34
CA ASP A 104 -39.31 -49.42 -14.09
C ASP A 104 -39.15 -48.42 -15.26
N LYS A 105 -40.16 -47.60 -15.42
CA LYS A 105 -40.36 -46.68 -16.53
C LYS A 105 -39.54 -45.41 -16.38
N GLY A 106 -38.89 -45.02 -17.48
CA GLY A 106 -38.86 -43.63 -17.95
C GLY A 106 -38.13 -42.61 -17.07
N SER A 107 -36.83 -42.46 -17.32
CA SER A 107 -36.16 -41.16 -17.13
C SER A 107 -34.99 -41.07 -18.10
N GLU A 108 -35.14 -40.24 -19.13
CA GLU A 108 -34.03 -39.84 -20.01
C GLU A 108 -32.92 -39.19 -19.17
N PRO A 109 -31.66 -39.58 -19.32
CA PRO A 109 -30.57 -38.88 -18.67
C PRO A 109 -30.35 -37.54 -19.38
N PRO A 110 -30.24 -36.41 -18.66
CA PRO A 110 -29.90 -35.14 -19.28
C PRO A 110 -28.44 -35.19 -19.75
N LEU A 111 -28.22 -34.91 -21.05
CA LEU A 111 -26.92 -34.80 -21.71
C LEU A 111 -26.11 -33.56 -21.27
N THR A 112 -26.18 -33.15 -20.00
CA THR A 112 -25.50 -31.96 -19.47
C THR A 112 -24.18 -32.24 -18.72
N SER A 113 -23.67 -33.47 -18.72
CA SER A 113 -22.44 -33.83 -17.97
C SER A 113 -21.17 -34.09 -18.80
N LEU A 114 -21.12 -33.65 -20.07
CA LEU A 114 -19.91 -33.80 -20.91
C LEU A 114 -19.13 -32.49 -21.15
N LEU A 115 -19.30 -31.50 -20.28
CA LEU A 115 -18.42 -30.33 -20.18
C LEU A 115 -17.93 -30.15 -18.75
N ALA A 116 -17.54 -31.27 -18.13
CA ALA A 116 -16.66 -31.24 -16.98
C ALA A 116 -15.31 -30.64 -17.43
N ASN A 117 -14.99 -29.48 -16.85
CA ASN A 117 -13.64 -29.02 -16.54
C ASN A 117 -12.59 -29.22 -17.64
N ILE A 118 -12.35 -28.16 -18.41
CA ILE A 118 -11.05 -27.92 -19.03
C ILE A 118 -10.26 -27.00 -18.08
N PRO A 119 -9.36 -27.53 -17.23
CA PRO A 119 -8.51 -26.72 -16.37
C PRO A 119 -7.27 -26.26 -17.17
N ILE A 120 -7.44 -25.36 -18.14
CA ILE A 120 -6.30 -24.94 -18.98
C ILE A 120 -5.90 -23.47 -18.80
N GLN A 121 -6.67 -22.61 -18.14
CA GLN A 121 -6.31 -21.18 -18.08
C GLN A 121 -5.69 -20.67 -16.76
N ASN A 122 -5.70 -21.46 -15.67
CA ASN A 122 -5.13 -20.99 -14.40
C ASN A 122 -3.60 -21.10 -14.31
N ALA A 123 -2.99 -22.08 -14.97
CA ALA A 123 -1.54 -22.27 -14.89
C ALA A 123 -0.78 -21.13 -15.60
N THR A 124 -1.24 -20.75 -16.79
CA THR A 124 -0.60 -19.70 -17.60
C THR A 124 -0.71 -18.32 -16.96
N VAL A 125 -1.84 -18.01 -16.33
CA VAL A 125 -2.03 -16.75 -15.59
C VAL A 125 -1.14 -16.70 -14.35
N SER A 126 -1.00 -17.81 -13.60
CA SER A 126 -0.09 -17.88 -12.45
C SER A 126 1.37 -17.65 -12.84
N MET A 127 1.83 -18.28 -13.92
CA MET A 127 3.20 -18.08 -14.41
C MET A 127 3.45 -16.64 -14.88
N LEU A 128 2.47 -15.99 -15.50
CA LEU A 128 2.58 -14.60 -15.95
C LEU A 128 2.69 -13.63 -14.77
N ILE A 129 1.86 -13.83 -13.73
CA ILE A 129 1.92 -13.03 -12.50
C ILE A 129 3.27 -13.20 -11.80
N GLU A 130 3.78 -14.43 -11.72
CA GLU A 130 5.10 -14.70 -11.13
C GLU A 130 6.25 -14.05 -11.92
N ALA A 131 6.20 -14.11 -13.26
CA ALA A 131 7.20 -13.49 -14.13
C ALA A 131 7.21 -11.96 -13.97
N LEU A 132 6.03 -11.32 -13.99
CA LEU A 132 5.91 -9.87 -13.78
C LEU A 132 6.42 -9.44 -12.39
N THR A 133 6.12 -10.24 -11.36
CA THR A 133 6.60 -9.98 -9.99
C THR A 133 8.14 -10.04 -9.91
N LYS A 134 8.76 -11.03 -10.57
CA LYS A 134 10.23 -11.16 -10.60
C LYS A 134 10.90 -10.00 -11.33
N VAL A 135 10.33 -9.53 -12.44
CA VAL A 135 10.84 -8.37 -13.18
C VAL A 135 10.78 -7.10 -12.33
N LEU A 136 9.68 -6.89 -11.60
CA LEU A 136 9.51 -5.75 -10.68
C LEU A 136 10.55 -5.76 -9.55
N ILE A 137 10.82 -6.92 -8.95
CA ILE A 137 11.86 -7.08 -7.90
C ILE A 137 13.26 -6.86 -8.48
N LEU A 138 13.54 -7.37 -9.68
CA LEU A 138 14.84 -7.16 -10.35
C LEU A 138 15.08 -5.67 -10.62
N LEU A 139 14.09 -4.95 -11.15
CA LEU A 139 14.19 -3.51 -11.38
C LEU A 139 14.42 -2.70 -10.09
N GLN A 140 13.88 -3.16 -8.96
CA GLN A 140 14.09 -2.53 -7.65
C GLN A 140 15.46 -2.88 -7.02
N THR A 141 16.00 -4.07 -7.31
CA THR A 141 17.23 -4.57 -6.69
C THR A 141 18.51 -4.28 -7.48
N THR A 142 18.40 -3.90 -8.76
CA THR A 142 19.56 -3.51 -9.59
C THR A 142 20.03 -2.08 -9.39
N SER A 143 19.50 -1.33 -8.41
CA SER A 143 20.11 -0.06 -8.00
C SER A 143 21.50 -0.34 -7.41
N PRO A 144 22.59 0.13 -8.03
CA PRO A 144 23.94 -0.24 -7.64
C PRO A 144 24.32 0.49 -6.35
N ARG A 145 24.01 -0.13 -5.20
CA ARG A 145 24.40 0.42 -3.91
C ARG A 145 25.88 0.11 -3.66
N ALA A 146 26.63 1.20 -3.65
CA ALA A 146 28.05 1.32 -3.39
C ALA A 146 28.56 0.47 -2.22
N ALA A 147 29.80 0.01 -2.42
CA ALA A 147 30.61 -0.73 -1.47
C ALA A 147 30.63 -0.09 -0.07
N GLN A 148 30.44 -0.94 0.92
CA GLN A 148 30.54 -0.59 2.34
C GLN A 148 31.98 -0.25 2.72
N LEU A 149 32.22 1.01 3.06
CA LEU A 149 33.43 1.46 3.74
C LEU A 149 33.16 1.45 5.25
N LYS A 150 33.81 0.53 5.95
CA LYS A 150 33.90 0.49 7.42
C LYS A 150 34.53 1.80 7.92
N HIS A 151 33.71 2.75 8.36
CA HIS A 151 34.20 3.92 9.09
C HIS A 151 33.83 3.84 10.57
N LYS A 152 34.89 4.01 11.36
CA LYS A 152 34.98 4.22 12.80
C LYS A 152 33.86 5.14 13.29
N SER A 153 33.17 4.72 14.34
CA SER A 153 32.05 5.42 14.98
C SER A 153 32.48 6.79 15.51
N HIS A 154 32.34 7.81 14.66
CA HIS A 154 32.21 9.19 15.07
C HIS A 154 30.72 9.43 15.29
N GLU A 155 30.33 9.77 16.52
CA GLU A 155 28.96 10.19 16.82
C GLU A 155 28.62 11.35 15.87
N PRO A 156 27.65 11.18 14.94
CA PRO A 156 27.38 12.17 13.93
C PRO A 156 26.79 13.43 14.59
N PRO A 157 27.12 14.63 14.08
CA PRO A 157 26.50 15.86 14.54
C PRO A 157 24.99 15.72 14.46
N THR A 158 24.30 16.01 15.56
CA THR A 158 22.84 16.05 15.60
C THR A 158 22.38 17.12 14.61
N GLU A 159 21.95 16.71 13.42
CA GLU A 159 21.37 17.61 12.43
C GLU A 159 20.12 18.27 13.04
N ASN A 160 20.22 19.56 13.33
CA ASN A 160 19.09 20.35 13.81
C ASN A 160 18.11 20.56 12.65
N PHE A 161 17.18 19.63 12.47
CA PHE A 161 16.08 19.81 11.53
C PHE A 161 15.30 21.09 11.86
N THR A 162 15.03 21.90 10.84
CA THR A 162 14.17 23.06 11.01
C THR A 162 12.74 22.60 11.32
N ASP A 163 11.97 23.40 12.04
CA ASP A 163 10.56 23.08 12.35
C ASP A 163 9.73 22.90 11.07
N VAL A 164 10.07 23.64 10.01
CA VAL A 164 9.46 23.51 8.68
C VAL A 164 9.72 22.14 8.08
N GLN A 165 10.95 21.63 8.16
CA GLN A 165 11.29 20.30 7.66
C GLN A 165 10.58 19.19 8.45
N ARG A 166 10.53 19.32 9.78
CA ARG A 166 9.80 18.37 10.63
C ARG A 166 8.31 18.32 10.29
N GLN A 167 7.70 19.48 10.09
CA GLN A 167 6.30 19.58 9.71
C GLN A 167 6.04 18.98 8.32
N ASN A 168 6.95 19.21 7.36
CA ASN A 168 6.83 18.65 6.01
C ASN A 168 6.97 17.12 6.01
N ASN A 169 7.95 16.58 6.73
CA ASN A 169 8.12 15.12 6.87
C ASN A 169 6.85 14.47 7.45
N LYS A 170 6.27 15.09 8.48
CA LYS A 170 5.02 14.62 9.10
C LYS A 170 3.85 14.60 8.10
N ALA A 171 3.71 15.64 7.28
CA ALA A 171 2.69 15.69 6.24
C ALA A 171 2.89 14.58 5.20
N ASN A 172 4.13 14.36 4.75
CA ASN A 172 4.45 13.30 3.79
C ASN A 172 4.19 11.89 4.36
N VAL A 173 4.49 11.66 5.63
CA VAL A 173 4.17 10.38 6.29
C VAL A 173 2.66 10.16 6.35
N TRP A 174 1.86 11.21 6.53
CA TRP A 174 0.41 11.09 6.50
C TRP A 174 -0.11 10.75 5.10
N GLU A 175 0.45 11.37 4.08
CA GLU A 175 0.14 11.07 2.68
C GLU A 175 0.50 9.62 2.32
N LEU A 176 1.67 9.15 2.76
CA LEU A 176 2.08 7.75 2.62
C LEU A 176 1.05 6.80 3.25
N PHE A 177 0.62 7.07 4.48
CA PHE A 177 -0.39 6.25 5.15
C PHE A 177 -1.74 6.27 4.42
N TYR A 178 -2.12 7.42 3.84
CA TYR A 178 -3.30 7.52 3.00
C TYR A 178 -3.17 6.66 1.74
N MET A 179 -2.05 6.72 1.02
CA MET A 179 -1.85 5.91 -0.19
C MET A 179 -1.81 4.42 0.07
N VAL A 180 -1.12 4.00 1.13
CA VAL A 180 -0.90 2.56 1.41
C VAL A 180 -2.12 1.90 2.04
N PHE A 181 -2.78 2.59 2.99
CA PHE A 181 -3.85 1.99 3.77
C PHE A 181 -5.23 2.56 3.44
N ASN A 182 -5.32 3.56 2.55
CA ASN A 182 -6.56 4.23 2.15
C ASN A 182 -7.35 4.86 3.31
N PHE A 183 -6.64 5.41 4.31
CA PHE A 183 -7.25 6.05 5.47
C PHE A 183 -6.97 7.56 5.49
N VAL A 184 -8.05 8.35 5.41
CA VAL A 184 -8.00 9.83 5.48
C VAL A 184 -7.87 10.35 6.91
N LYS A 185 -8.35 9.57 7.89
CA LYS A 185 -8.45 9.99 9.29
C LYS A 185 -8.11 8.84 10.23
N ASP A 186 -7.67 9.18 11.44
CA ASP A 186 -7.16 8.23 12.43
C ASP A 186 -8.28 7.41 13.09
N ASP A 187 -9.50 7.94 13.11
CA ASP A 187 -10.72 7.24 13.55
C ASP A 187 -11.08 6.06 12.63
N LYS A 188 -10.79 6.16 11.32
CA LYS A 188 -11.03 5.06 10.39
C LYS A 188 -10.18 3.81 10.68
N TYR A 189 -9.08 3.95 11.44
CA TYR A 189 -8.28 2.80 11.88
C TYR A 189 -9.01 1.92 12.90
N MET A 190 -10.12 2.38 13.49
CA MET A 190 -10.98 1.54 14.34
C MET A 190 -11.48 0.30 13.62
N LEU A 191 -11.69 0.39 12.30
CA LEU A 191 -12.17 -0.71 11.45
C LEU A 191 -11.03 -1.43 10.71
N HIS A 192 -9.77 -1.15 11.07
CA HIS A 192 -8.64 -1.74 10.38
C HIS A 192 -8.59 -3.26 10.55
N VAL A 193 -8.48 -3.97 9.43
CA VAL A 193 -8.25 -5.42 9.41
C VAL A 193 -6.77 -5.68 9.68
N THR A 194 -6.48 -6.18 10.87
CA THR A 194 -5.12 -6.55 11.28
C THR A 194 -4.61 -7.78 10.53
N ALA A 195 -3.28 -7.95 10.47
CA ALA A 195 -2.66 -9.12 9.88
C ALA A 195 -3.12 -10.42 10.57
N LEU A 196 -3.35 -11.46 9.77
CA LEU A 196 -3.80 -12.75 10.30
C LEU A 196 -2.72 -13.39 11.17
N CYS A 197 -3.09 -13.86 12.36
CA CYS A 197 -2.19 -14.53 13.30
C CYS A 197 -1.42 -15.69 12.65
N LYS A 198 -2.09 -16.48 11.78
CA LYS A 198 -1.45 -17.56 11.01
C LYS A 198 -0.31 -17.05 10.12
N ALA A 199 -0.50 -15.92 9.42
CA ALA A 199 0.52 -15.35 8.55
C ALA A 199 1.71 -14.83 9.37
N ILE A 200 1.44 -14.12 10.47
CA ILE A 200 2.46 -13.62 11.40
C ILE A 200 3.29 -14.78 11.96
N LEU A 201 2.65 -15.82 12.48
CA LEU A 201 3.33 -16.98 13.06
C LEU A 201 4.14 -17.76 12.02
N SER A 202 3.61 -17.93 10.80
CA SER A 202 4.36 -18.55 9.71
C SER A 202 5.61 -17.74 9.35
N PHE A 203 5.49 -16.41 9.24
CA PHE A 203 6.64 -15.53 8.97
C PHE A 203 7.69 -15.58 10.08
N MET A 204 7.28 -15.48 11.35
CA MET A 204 8.19 -15.54 12.50
C MET A 204 8.95 -16.86 12.60
N ARG A 205 8.37 -17.96 12.09
CA ARG A 205 9.01 -19.28 12.00
C ARG A 205 9.87 -19.47 10.73
N GLY A 206 9.93 -18.47 9.86
CA GLY A 206 10.63 -18.55 8.57
C GLY A 206 9.92 -19.43 7.54
N LEU A 207 8.65 -19.79 7.76
CA LEU A 207 7.86 -20.67 6.89
C LEU A 207 6.91 -19.91 5.97
N GLY A 208 6.53 -18.68 6.35
CA GLY A 208 5.59 -17.83 5.62
C GLY A 208 6.29 -16.68 4.92
N THR A 209 5.61 -16.13 3.92
CA THR A 209 6.00 -14.85 3.33
C THR A 209 5.85 -13.74 4.37
N GLY A 210 6.67 -12.69 4.24
CA GLY A 210 6.49 -11.47 5.02
C GLY A 210 5.24 -10.68 4.63
N PRO A 211 5.08 -9.46 5.18
CA PRO A 211 4.01 -8.56 4.79
C PRO A 211 4.01 -8.29 3.27
N ASP A 212 2.82 -8.28 2.68
CA ASP A 212 2.63 -7.95 1.26
C ASP A 212 2.71 -6.42 1.07
N HIS A 213 3.61 -5.98 0.19
CA HIS A 213 3.84 -4.58 -0.13
C HIS A 213 2.64 -3.88 -0.81
N LEU A 214 1.76 -4.65 -1.48
CA LEU A 214 0.55 -4.13 -2.13
C LEU A 214 -0.67 -4.12 -1.20
N LYS A 215 -0.64 -4.96 -0.15
CA LYS A 215 -1.72 -5.14 0.82
C LYS A 215 -1.14 -5.20 2.22
N LEU A 216 -0.55 -4.09 2.64
CA LEU A 216 0.09 -4.01 3.95
C LEU A 216 -0.95 -4.08 5.06
N HIS A 217 -0.69 -4.93 6.04
CA HIS A 217 -1.49 -5.06 7.26
C HIS A 217 -0.58 -4.97 8.48
N TRP A 218 -0.97 -4.11 9.43
CA TRP A 218 -0.29 -4.05 10.72
C TRP A 218 -0.71 -5.23 11.60
N ASP A 219 0.20 -5.72 12.42
CA ASP A 219 -0.16 -6.47 13.62
C ASP A 219 -0.48 -5.46 14.73
N MET A 220 -1.77 -5.21 14.92
CA MET A 220 -2.28 -4.26 15.93
C MET A 220 -2.22 -4.83 17.36
N MET A 221 -2.05 -6.16 17.49
CA MET A 221 -1.97 -6.84 18.78
C MET A 221 -0.60 -6.64 19.43
N THR A 222 0.47 -6.56 18.64
CA THR A 222 1.85 -6.42 19.13
C THR A 222 2.41 -5.00 18.98
N THR A 223 3.63 -4.78 19.49
CA THR A 223 4.31 -3.46 19.43
C THR A 223 4.95 -3.24 18.06
N HIS A 224 5.41 -2.02 17.77
CA HIS A 224 6.17 -1.73 16.55
C HIS A 224 7.48 -2.54 16.46
N LYS A 225 7.97 -3.07 17.60
CA LYS A 225 9.20 -3.87 17.70
C LYS A 225 9.01 -5.35 17.31
N SER A 226 7.78 -5.80 17.04
CA SER A 226 7.58 -7.17 16.54
C SER A 226 8.22 -7.33 15.16
N GLN A 227 8.71 -8.52 14.85
CA GLN A 227 9.38 -8.79 13.57
C GLN A 227 8.47 -8.45 12.38
N TRP A 228 7.17 -8.74 12.49
CA TRP A 228 6.18 -8.40 11.47
C TRP A 228 6.09 -6.88 11.27
N ASN A 229 5.88 -6.12 12.36
CA ASN A 229 5.70 -4.67 12.27
C ASN A 229 6.99 -3.94 11.87
N GLN A 230 8.17 -4.43 12.27
CA GLN A 230 9.45 -3.92 11.77
C GLN A 230 9.53 -4.07 10.25
N LYS A 231 9.12 -5.23 9.71
CA LYS A 231 9.12 -5.43 8.25
C LYS A 231 8.13 -4.53 7.53
N VAL A 232 6.96 -4.25 8.13
CA VAL A 232 6.02 -3.24 7.59
C VAL A 232 6.66 -1.84 7.58
N ILE A 233 7.35 -1.45 8.66
CA ILE A 233 8.07 -0.16 8.72
C ILE A 233 9.13 -0.08 7.63
N ASP A 234 9.93 -1.12 7.42
CA ASP A 234 10.95 -1.15 6.36
C ASP A 234 10.34 -0.93 4.96
N ILE A 235 9.19 -1.57 4.69
CA ILE A 235 8.49 -1.43 3.41
C ILE A 235 7.96 0.01 3.26
N LEU A 236 7.37 0.57 4.31
CA LEU A 236 6.90 1.96 4.31
C LEU A 236 8.05 2.97 4.13
N CYS A 237 9.20 2.75 4.77
CA CYS A 237 10.39 3.58 4.55
C CYS A 237 10.86 3.51 3.11
N THR A 238 10.88 2.31 2.51
CA THR A 238 11.25 2.13 1.10
C THR A 238 10.30 2.88 0.17
N GLN A 239 8.98 2.79 0.41
CA GLN A 239 7.98 3.52 -0.36
C GLN A 239 8.08 5.04 -0.16
N TYR A 240 8.33 5.49 1.06
CA TYR A 240 8.58 6.90 1.37
C TYR A 240 9.77 7.43 0.57
N THR A 241 10.90 6.71 0.61
CA THR A 241 12.10 7.07 -0.14
C THR A 241 11.82 7.14 -1.63
N TYR A 242 11.09 6.17 -2.19
CA TYR A 242 10.71 6.18 -3.60
C TYR A 242 9.84 7.39 -3.99
N MET A 243 8.84 7.74 -3.18
CA MET A 243 8.03 8.94 -3.40
C MET A 243 8.88 10.22 -3.34
N PHE A 244 9.87 10.24 -2.44
CA PHE A 244 10.67 11.42 -2.18
C PHE A 244 11.82 11.60 -3.19
N GLU A 245 12.45 10.53 -3.66
CA GLU A 245 13.48 10.57 -4.71
C GLU A 245 12.94 11.20 -6.00
N LYS A 246 11.66 10.96 -6.32
CA LYS A 246 10.99 11.65 -7.45
C LYS A 246 10.89 13.16 -7.29
N SER A 247 10.91 13.67 -6.06
CA SER A 247 10.84 15.11 -5.78
C SER A 247 12.21 15.81 -5.68
N GLN A 248 13.29 15.15 -6.13
CA GLN A 248 14.67 15.68 -6.18
C GLN A 248 15.25 16.14 -4.83
N LEU A 249 14.67 15.72 -3.71
CA LEU A 249 15.17 16.10 -2.39
C LEU A 249 16.31 15.17 -1.96
N VAL A 250 17.43 15.77 -1.55
CA VAL A 250 18.68 15.12 -1.12
C VAL A 250 18.41 13.90 -0.23
N SER A 251 19.06 12.78 -0.54
CA SER A 251 19.04 11.54 0.26
C SER A 251 19.25 11.83 1.75
N ARG A 252 18.19 11.64 2.55
CA ARG A 252 18.20 11.87 4.00
C ARG A 252 18.43 10.56 4.75
N SER A 253 18.92 10.67 5.99
CA SER A 253 18.86 9.58 6.95
C SER A 253 17.40 9.09 7.09
N CYS A 254 17.19 7.77 7.10
CA CYS A 254 15.87 7.17 7.26
C CYS A 254 15.33 7.26 8.70
N GLN A 255 16.18 7.57 9.68
CA GLN A 255 15.80 7.48 11.10
C GLN A 255 14.63 8.40 11.49
N PRO A 256 14.61 9.69 11.12
CA PRO A 256 13.48 10.57 11.44
C PRO A 256 12.15 10.06 10.85
N ILE A 257 12.22 9.43 9.66
CA ILE A 257 11.05 8.88 8.98
C ILE A 257 10.55 7.62 9.71
N ILE A 258 11.45 6.75 10.16
CA ILE A 258 11.12 5.58 10.99
C ILE A 258 10.40 6.02 12.26
N ASP A 259 10.89 7.08 12.91
CA ASP A 259 10.31 7.61 14.14
C ASP A 259 8.90 8.17 13.90
N ASP A 260 8.69 8.91 12.80
CA ASP A 260 7.38 9.45 12.42
C ASP A 260 6.38 8.35 12.02
N ILE A 261 6.82 7.34 11.26
CA ILE A 261 6.00 6.15 10.93
C ILE A 261 5.62 5.40 12.21
N THR A 262 6.56 5.21 13.13
CA THR A 262 6.34 4.53 14.41
C THR A 262 5.35 5.30 15.27
N LYS A 263 5.50 6.63 15.34
CA LYS A 263 4.57 7.52 16.04
C LYS A 263 3.16 7.41 15.44
N LYS A 264 3.05 7.38 14.11
CA LYS A 264 1.76 7.20 13.43
C LYS A 264 1.14 5.84 13.73
N PHE A 265 1.92 4.76 13.68
CA PHE A 265 1.47 3.42 14.08
C PHE A 265 0.91 3.42 15.50
N HIS A 266 1.56 4.10 16.46
CA HIS A 266 1.05 4.20 17.83
C HIS A 266 -0.31 4.90 17.91
N GLN A 267 -0.53 5.95 17.13
CA GLN A 267 -1.81 6.64 17.04
C GLN A 267 -2.88 5.70 16.48
N CYS A 268 -2.62 5.05 15.34
CA CYS A 268 -3.52 4.09 14.71
C CYS A 268 -3.88 2.95 15.65
N ARG A 269 -2.88 2.35 16.32
CA ARG A 269 -3.08 1.26 17.28
C ARG A 269 -3.88 1.70 18.50
N SER A 270 -3.69 2.92 18.98
CA SER A 270 -4.47 3.48 20.09
C SER A 270 -5.94 3.60 19.70
N SER A 271 -6.24 4.20 18.53
CA SER A 271 -7.60 4.27 17.99
C SER A 271 -8.22 2.87 17.80
N TRP A 272 -7.46 1.94 17.22
CA TRP A 272 -7.90 0.57 17.01
C TRP A 272 -8.24 -0.14 18.32
N ARG A 273 -7.39 -0.01 19.35
CA ARG A 273 -7.61 -0.63 20.67
C ARG A 273 -8.83 -0.07 21.39
N LYS A 274 -9.12 1.22 21.24
CA LYS A 274 -10.35 1.83 21.80
C LYS A 274 -11.62 1.26 21.19
N ALA A 275 -11.53 0.74 19.95
CA ALA A 275 -12.65 0.10 19.27
C ALA A 275 -12.68 -1.42 19.46
N GLN A 276 -11.80 -1.99 20.28
CA GLN A 276 -11.85 -3.42 20.59
C GLN A 276 -12.66 -3.66 21.86
N PRO A 277 -13.53 -4.70 21.87
CA PRO A 277 -14.21 -5.11 23.09
C PRO A 277 -13.23 -5.42 24.21
N CYS A 278 -13.42 -4.78 25.36
CA CYS A 278 -12.64 -5.01 26.56
C CYS A 278 -13.29 -6.07 27.46
N MET A 279 -12.51 -6.62 28.41
CA MET A 279 -13.07 -7.43 29.49
C MET A 279 -13.57 -6.50 30.60
N LEU A 280 -14.82 -6.71 31.03
CA LEU A 280 -15.45 -6.00 32.12
C LEU A 280 -14.98 -6.56 33.48
N SER A 281 -15.30 -5.87 34.57
CA SER A 281 -14.86 -6.25 35.92
C SER A 281 -15.46 -7.58 36.42
N ASP A 282 -16.57 -8.01 35.84
CA ASP A 282 -17.21 -9.31 36.08
C ASP A 282 -16.61 -10.45 35.22
N GLY A 283 -15.64 -10.14 34.35
CA GLY A 283 -15.02 -11.08 33.43
C GLY A 283 -15.80 -11.29 32.13
N ALA A 284 -16.96 -10.64 31.94
CA ALA A 284 -17.67 -10.66 30.67
C ALA A 284 -16.92 -9.82 29.62
N ARG A 285 -17.10 -10.16 28.34
CA ARG A 285 -16.57 -9.36 27.23
C ARG A 285 -17.62 -8.35 26.80
N GLU A 286 -17.20 -7.11 26.63
CA GLU A 286 -18.03 -6.01 26.13
C GLU A 286 -18.67 -6.38 24.78
N THR A 287 -19.90 -5.95 24.58
CA THR A 287 -20.61 -6.06 23.31
C THR A 287 -20.18 -4.93 22.36
N MET A 288 -20.37 -5.12 21.06
CA MET A 288 -20.06 -4.04 20.09
C MET A 288 -20.90 -2.78 20.29
N GLN A 289 -22.10 -2.92 20.89
CA GLN A 289 -22.95 -1.78 21.24
C GLN A 289 -22.30 -0.94 22.35
N GLU A 290 -21.85 -1.60 23.42
CA GLU A 290 -21.18 -0.94 24.55
C GLU A 290 -19.87 -0.26 24.10
N VAL A 291 -19.08 -0.92 23.24
CA VAL A 291 -17.88 -0.30 22.62
C VAL A 291 -18.27 0.97 21.86
N GLY A 292 -19.37 0.93 21.10
CA GLY A 292 -19.89 2.08 20.37
C GLY A 292 -20.27 3.24 21.30
N ASP A 293 -21.04 2.95 22.35
CA ASP A 293 -21.46 3.94 23.35
C ASP A 293 -20.25 4.55 24.08
N GLN A 294 -19.23 3.72 24.38
CA GLN A 294 -17.97 4.17 24.97
C GLN A 294 -17.22 5.13 24.05
N LEU A 295 -17.13 4.84 22.76
CA LEU A 295 -16.46 5.70 21.77
C LEU A 295 -17.17 7.04 21.61
N VAL A 296 -18.51 7.06 21.59
CA VAL A 296 -19.31 8.30 21.55
C VAL A 296 -19.05 9.14 22.80
N ASN A 297 -19.07 8.53 23.99
CA ASN A 297 -18.80 9.21 25.26
C ASN A 297 -17.37 9.77 25.36
N GLN A 298 -16.39 9.14 24.72
CA GLN A 298 -15.02 9.68 24.65
C GLN A 298 -14.89 10.87 23.69
N THR A 299 -15.70 10.91 22.64
CA THR A 299 -15.64 11.96 21.62
C THR A 299 -16.32 13.26 22.08
N ASN A 300 -17.28 13.16 23.00
CA ASN A 300 -18.02 14.30 23.57
C ASN A 300 -17.33 14.98 24.78
N LYS A 301 -16.14 14.53 25.18
CA LYS A 301 -15.34 15.10 26.27
C LYS A 301 -14.24 16.01 25.73
#